data_AF-A0A5J4ZR12-F1
#
_entry.id   AF-A0A5J4ZR12-F1
#
_cell.length_a   1.000
_cell.length_b   1.000
_cell.length_c   1.000
_cell.angle_alpha   90.00
_cell.angle_beta   90.00
_cell.angle_gamma   90.00
#
_symmetry.space_group_name_H-M   'P 1'
#
loop_
_entity.id
_entity.type
_entity.pdbx_description
1 polymer ?
#
loop_
_entity_poly.entity_id
_entity_poly.type
_entity_poly.pdbx_seq_one_letter_code
_entity_poly.pdbx_strand_id
1 'polypeptide(L)'
;MEVDDPPAAQPNISVSPERIEAFNSLLGQHVGVHHLDRISIADIETVVNAGAAVPYSREEVIFLLEKLGDNKVMIHEDTVHIL
;
A
#
# COMPACT_ATOMS: atom_id res chain seq x y z
N MET A 1 -17.32 -33.30 -0.93
CA MET A 1 -16.02 -32.77 -1.40
C MET A 1 -16.31 -31.34 -1.82
N GLU A 2 -16.30 -30.45 -0.84
CA GLU A 2 -16.75 -29.06 -0.89
C GLU A 2 -15.86 -28.37 0.15
N VAL A 3 -15.15 -27.27 -0.10
CA VAL A 3 -15.40 -26.10 -0.92
C VAL A 3 -14.05 -25.55 -1.40
N ASP A 4 -13.86 -25.42 -2.71
CA ASP A 4 -12.82 -24.56 -3.27
C ASP A 4 -13.50 -23.22 -3.50
N ASP A 5 -13.46 -22.36 -2.50
CA ASP A 5 -13.84 -20.95 -2.65
C ASP A 5 -12.67 -20.30 -3.41
N PRO A 6 -12.85 -19.88 -4.68
CA PRO A 6 -11.78 -19.19 -5.38
C PRO A 6 -11.53 -17.89 -4.61
N PRO A 7 -10.30 -17.63 -4.12
CA PRO A 7 -10.02 -16.42 -3.37
C PRO A 7 -10.47 -15.23 -4.22
N ALA A 8 -11.33 -14.40 -3.62
CA ALA A 8 -11.94 -13.23 -4.22
C ALA A 8 -10.93 -12.56 -5.15
N ALA A 9 -11.32 -12.43 -6.42
CA ALA A 9 -10.51 -11.89 -7.51
C ALA A 9 -9.73 -10.67 -7.01
N GLN A 10 -8.45 -10.88 -6.70
CA GLN A 10 -7.53 -9.80 -6.44
C GLN A 10 -7.50 -9.00 -7.74
N PRO A 11 -7.64 -7.67 -7.68
CA PRO A 11 -7.60 -6.87 -8.87
C PRO A 11 -6.30 -7.24 -9.62
N ASN A 12 -6.38 -7.41 -10.94
CA ASN A 12 -5.32 -7.93 -11.81
C ASN A 12 -4.07 -7.02 -11.88
N ILE A 13 -3.86 -6.19 -10.86
CA ILE A 13 -2.76 -5.29 -10.62
C ILE A 13 -1.53 -6.14 -10.30
N SER A 14 -0.86 -6.61 -11.35
CA SER A 14 0.46 -7.23 -11.25
C SER A 14 1.50 -6.16 -10.95
N VAL A 15 1.68 -5.84 -9.67
CA VAL A 15 2.82 -5.03 -9.22
C VAL A 15 4.03 -5.95 -9.03
N SER A 16 5.12 -5.66 -9.72
CA SER A 16 6.38 -6.39 -9.57
C SER A 16 6.87 -6.34 -8.11
N PRO A 17 7.50 -7.40 -7.58
CA PRO A 17 7.99 -7.43 -6.20
C PRO A 17 8.93 -6.27 -5.87
N GLU A 18 9.79 -5.86 -6.81
CA GLU A 18 10.65 -4.68 -6.69
C GLU A 18 9.87 -3.39 -6.37
N ARG A 19 8.69 -3.21 -6.97
CA ARG A 19 7.82 -2.05 -6.75
C ARG A 19 7.13 -2.12 -5.39
N ILE A 20 6.85 -3.33 -4.91
CA ILE A 20 6.28 -3.54 -3.57
C ILE A 20 7.31 -3.18 -2.50
N GLU A 21 8.55 -3.65 -2.67
CA GLU A 21 9.64 -3.33 -1.75
C GLU A 21 9.96 -1.83 -1.75
N ALA A 22 10.06 -1.21 -2.94
CA ALA A 22 10.27 0.24 -3.06
C ALA A 22 9.15 1.03 -2.37
N PHE A 23 7.88 0.64 -2.59
CA PHE A 23 6.73 1.25 -1.92
C PHE A 23 6.83 1.15 -0.40
N ASN A 24 7.09 -0.05 0.12
CA ASN A 24 7.22 -0.29 1.56
C ASN A 24 8.38 0.50 2.18
N SER A 25 9.52 0.60 1.49
CA SER A 25 10.66 1.40 1.94
C SER A 25 10.33 2.89 1.96
N LEU A 26 9.70 3.43 0.91
CA LEU A 26 9.33 4.84 0.83
C LEU A 26 8.31 5.22 1.92
N LEU A 27 7.25 4.41 2.06
CA LEU A 27 6.22 4.62 3.08
C LEU A 27 6.80 4.48 4.49
N GLY A 28 7.55 3.41 4.76
CA GLY A 28 8.17 3.17 6.06
C GLY A 28 9.19 4.24 6.44
N GLN A 29 9.98 4.74 5.48
CA GLN A 29 10.90 5.85 5.70
C GLN A 29 10.14 7.13 6.04
N HIS A 30 9.10 7.48 5.29
CA HIS A 30 8.34 8.70 5.53
C HIS A 30 7.63 8.66 6.90
N VAL A 31 6.98 7.54 7.22
CA VAL A 31 6.35 7.29 8.51
C VAL A 31 7.36 7.34 9.65
N GLY A 32 8.52 6.69 9.49
CA GLY A 32 9.56 6.64 10.51
C GLY A 32 10.25 8.00 10.73
N VAL A 33 10.47 8.78 9.68
CA VAL A 33 11.08 10.11 9.76
C VAL A 33 10.14 11.14 10.38
N HIS A 34 8.85 11.09 10.02
CA HIS A 34 7.85 12.05 10.47
C HIS A 34 7.05 11.58 11.70
N HIS A 35 7.32 10.37 12.21
CA HIS A 35 6.58 9.72 13.30
C HIS A 35 5.07 9.77 13.08
N LEU A 36 4.63 9.44 11.86
CA LEU A 36 3.23 9.53 11.49
C LEU A 36 2.49 8.25 11.89
N ASP A 37 1.64 8.33 12.91
CA ASP A 37 0.70 7.26 13.24
C ASP A 37 -0.46 7.17 12.22
N ARG A 38 -0.69 8.23 11.45
CA ARG A 38 -1.73 8.30 10.41
C ARG A 38 -1.23 9.06 9.18
N ILE A 39 -1.62 8.60 8.00
CA ILE A 39 -1.31 9.27 6.73
C ILE A 39 -2.43 9.05 5.73
N SER A 40 -2.83 10.10 5.00
CA SER A 40 -3.89 10.01 4.00
C SER A 40 -3.37 9.34 2.73
N ILE A 41 -4.23 8.61 2.01
CA ILE A 41 -3.86 7.95 0.76
C ILE A 41 -3.28 8.95 -0.25
N ALA A 42 -3.83 10.17 -0.33
CA ALA A 42 -3.31 11.22 -1.21
C ALA A 42 -1.88 11.68 -0.86
N ASP A 43 -1.54 11.71 0.44
CA ASP A 43 -0.18 11.99 0.90
C ASP A 43 0.75 10.81 0.58
N ILE A 44 0.28 9.57 0.78
CA ILE A 44 1.03 8.37 0.38
C ILE A 44 1.33 8.41 -1.11
N GLU A 45 0.33 8.66 -1.95
CA GLU A 45 0.48 8.84 -3.40
C GLU A 45 1.56 9.87 -3.72
N THR A 46 1.54 11.02 -3.04
CA THR A 46 2.54 12.08 -3.25
C THR A 46 3.94 11.62 -2.83
N VAL A 47 4.08 11.00 -1.66
CA VAL A 47 5.36 10.54 -1.10
C VAL A 47 5.97 9.44 -1.96
N VAL A 48 5.19 8.43 -2.33
CA VAL A 48 5.69 7.31 -3.12
C VAL A 48 6.00 7.75 -4.54
N ASN A 49 5.16 8.61 -5.14
CA ASN A 49 5.42 9.14 -6.49
C ASN A 49 6.59 10.12 -6.55
N ALA A 50 6.90 10.81 -5.45
CA ALA A 50 8.11 11.64 -5.36
C ALA A 50 9.41 10.82 -5.37
N GLY A 51 9.37 9.60 -4.83
CA GLY A 51 10.52 8.69 -4.76
C GLY A 51 10.56 7.59 -5.83
N ALA A 52 9.48 7.40 -6.59
CA ALA A 52 9.36 6.32 -7.55
C ALA A 52 9.88 6.72 -8.94
N ALA A 53 10.54 5.77 -9.62
CA ALA A 53 10.93 5.95 -11.02
C ALA A 53 9.73 6.02 -11.97
N VAL A 54 8.62 5.36 -11.60
CA VAL A 54 7.35 5.36 -12.34
C VAL A 54 6.22 5.60 -11.34
N PRO A 55 5.36 6.61 -11.57
CA PRO A 55 4.28 6.93 -10.66
C PRO A 55 3.31 5.76 -10.54
N TYR A 56 2.90 5.49 -9.31
CA TYR A 56 1.83 4.57 -8.96
C TYR A 56 0.48 5.24 -9.18
N SER A 57 -0.44 4.46 -9.75
CA SER A 57 -1.85 4.81 -9.83
C SER A 57 -2.52 4.64 -8.47
N ARG A 58 -3.62 5.34 -8.23
CA ARG A 58 -4.40 5.23 -6.99
C ARG A 58 -4.79 3.78 -6.67
N GLU A 59 -5.20 3.03 -7.70
CA GLU A 59 -5.56 1.62 -7.59
C GLU A 59 -4.36 0.75 -7.17
N GLU A 60 -3.16 1.01 -7.72
CA GLU A 60 -1.93 0.33 -7.31
C GLU A 60 -1.58 0.63 -5.86
N VAL A 61 -1.69 1.90 -5.44
CA VAL A 61 -1.41 2.30 -4.06
C VAL A 61 -2.35 1.62 -3.08
N ILE A 62 -3.66 1.63 -3.36
CA ILE A 62 -4.65 0.95 -2.51
C ILE A 62 -4.34 -0.55 -2.44
N PHE A 63 -4.09 -1.20 -3.58
CA PHE A 63 -3.74 -2.62 -3.62
C PHE A 63 -2.48 -2.95 -2.79
N LEU A 64 -1.45 -2.09 -2.86
CA LEU A 64 -0.22 -2.27 -2.08
C LEU A 64 -0.45 -2.06 -0.58
N LEU A 65 -1.29 -1.10 -0.21
CA LEU A 65 -1.67 -0.86 1.17
C LEU A 65 -2.48 -2.01 1.74
N GLU A 66 -3.44 -2.55 0.97
CA GLU A 66 -4.22 -3.73 1.37
C GLU A 66 -3.31 -4.94 1.59
N LYS A 67 -2.31 -5.12 0.72
CA LYS A 67 -1.30 -6.18 0.86
C LYS A 67 -0.39 -6.00 2.09
N LEU A 68 -0.14 -4.76 2.51
CA LEU A 68 0.61 -4.43 3.71
C LEU A 68 -0.24 -4.58 4.99
N GLY A 69 -1.56 -4.40 4.85
CA GLY A 69 -2.54 -4.35 5.93
C GLY A 69 -2.79 -5.67 6.65
N ASP A 70 -2.25 -6.78 6.15
CA ASP A 70 -2.39 -8.10 6.81
C ASP A 70 -1.70 -8.16 8.19
N ASN A 71 -0.82 -7.20 8.55
CA ASN A 71 -0.24 -7.15 9.91
C ASN A 71 0.35 -5.79 10.37
N LYS A 72 0.43 -4.76 9.52
CA LYS A 72 1.22 -3.55 9.82
C LYS A 72 0.48 -2.23 9.71
N VAL A 73 -0.61 -2.18 8.95
CA VAL A 73 -1.36 -0.94 8.70
C VAL A 73 -2.85 -1.23 8.63
N MET A 74 -3.67 -0.27 9.02
CA MET A 74 -5.13 -0.34 8.92
C MET A 74 -5.62 0.78 8.01
N ILE A 75 -6.33 0.43 6.94
CA ILE A 75 -6.94 1.42 6.04
C ILE A 75 -8.35 1.72 6.57
N HIS A 76 -8.64 2.98 6.84
CA HIS A 76 -9.96 3.47 7.23
C HIS A 76 -10.36 4.61 6.29
N GLU A 77 -11.37 4.36 5.44
CA GLU A 77 -11.83 5.29 4.40
C GLU A 77 -10.69 5.70 3.45
N ASP A 78 -10.12 6.90 3.62
CA ASP A 78 -8.98 7.42 2.86
C ASP A 78 -7.73 7.66 3.73
N THR A 79 -7.71 7.12 4.95
CA THR A 79 -6.59 7.27 5.91
C THR A 79 -5.99 5.92 6.25
N VAL A 80 -4.67 5.84 6.21
CA VAL A 80 -3.90 4.68 6.62
C VAL A 80 -3.36 4.95 8.02
N HIS A 81 -3.72 4.07 8.94
CA HIS A 81 -3.18 4.02 10.30
C HIS A 81 -2.01 3.05 10.33
N ILE A 82 -0.86 3.50 10.80
CA ILE A 82 0.31 2.64 11.00
C ILE A 82 0.20 2.02 12.41
N LEU A 83 0.39 0.71 12.52
CA LEU A 83 0.30 -0.04 13.78
C LEU A 83 1.67 -0.46 14.32
#